data_AF-X1TN88-F1
#
_entry.id   AF-X1TN88-F1
#
_cell.length_a   1.000
_cell.length_b   1.000
_cell.length_c   1.000
_cell.angle_alpha   90.00
_cell.angle_beta   90.00
_cell.angle_gamma   90.00
#
_symmetry.space_group_name_H-M   'P 1'
#
loop_
_entity.id
_entity.type
_entity.pdbx_description
1 polymer ?
#
loop_
_entity_poly.entity_id
_entity_poly.type
_entity_poly.pdbx_seq_one_letter_code
_entity_poly.pdbx_strand_id
1 'polypeptide(L)'
;MKLLKNGQSGQALIMALILLALGSLLVVPILNLASTSLNYHQVIERNTLETYAADSGVEYALCELGNNPGQYEGELLQETFIVNDRTVNITAEYLGNSIFKITSTATTDSNSSTTIESYVKITAGTFENSVTATSGDLYLEDSSIDGDVYAGGSVTLKDSQVTGTITEYGTLEFSLIDIEPYKQEALSGGTIEGNLVLGTGTHNLGPKYITGYLKIHEEATVTMGGTTYSTNQVL
;
A
#
# COMPACT_ATOMS: atom_id res chain seq x y z
N MET A 1 -28.09 -52.22 60.73
CA MET A 1 -28.10 -51.33 59.56
C MET A 1 -29.46 -51.49 58.87
N LYS A 2 -30.44 -50.62 59.19
CA LYS A 2 -31.80 -50.68 58.64
C LYS A 2 -31.78 -50.06 57.25
N LEU A 3 -31.86 -50.88 56.21
CA LEU A 3 -31.95 -50.43 54.83
C LEU A 3 -33.34 -49.84 54.58
N LEU A 4 -33.39 -48.52 54.37
CA LEU A 4 -34.59 -47.79 53.91
C LEU A 4 -34.98 -48.31 52.52
N LYS A 5 -35.94 -49.24 52.47
CA LYS A 5 -36.50 -49.81 51.25
C LYS A 5 -38.00 -49.54 51.20
N ASN A 6 -38.38 -48.28 50.97
CA ASN A 6 -39.79 -47.86 50.93
C ASN A 6 -40.18 -47.33 49.53
N GLY A 7 -41.01 -48.10 48.81
CA GLY A 7 -42.11 -47.60 47.97
C GLY A 7 -41.87 -46.90 46.62
N GLN A 8 -40.67 -46.44 46.25
CA GLN A 8 -40.50 -45.57 45.08
C GLN A 8 -39.96 -46.22 43.78
N SER A 9 -39.80 -47.55 43.71
CA SER A 9 -39.07 -48.16 42.57
C SER A 9 -39.76 -48.07 41.20
N GLY A 10 -41.07 -47.80 41.14
CA GLY A 10 -41.80 -47.64 39.87
C GLY A 10 -41.72 -46.24 39.26
N GLN A 11 -41.60 -45.20 40.10
CA GLN A 11 -41.63 -43.81 39.65
C GLN A 11 -40.34 -43.41 38.93
N ALA A 12 -39.20 -44.02 39.30
CA ALA A 12 -37.91 -43.78 38.65
C ALA A 12 -37.91 -44.21 37.17
N LEU A 13 -38.54 -45.35 36.85
CA LEU A 13 -38.65 -45.82 35.48
C LEU A 13 -39.52 -44.89 34.63
N ILE A 14 -40.63 -44.40 35.17
CA ILE A 14 -41.52 -43.46 34.48
C ILE A 14 -40.81 -42.13 34.24
N MET A 15 -40.10 -41.61 35.23
CA MET A 15 -39.27 -40.39 35.08
C MET A 15 -38.20 -40.56 34.00
N ALA A 16 -37.51 -41.69 33.97
CA ALA A 16 -36.51 -41.98 32.95
C ALA A 16 -37.11 -42.04 31.54
N LEU A 17 -38.29 -42.65 31.37
CA LEU A 17 -38.99 -42.69 30.08
C LEU A 17 -39.45 -41.30 29.63
N ILE A 18 -39.94 -40.46 30.55
CA ILE A 18 -40.31 -39.07 30.23
C ILE A 18 -39.07 -38.28 29.80
N LEU A 19 -37.96 -38.38 30.53
CA LEU A 19 -36.70 -37.71 30.17
C LEU A 19 -36.14 -38.20 28.83
N LEU A 20 -36.25 -39.50 28.54
CA LEU A 20 -35.84 -40.06 27.25
C LEU A 20 -36.71 -39.52 26.11
N ALA A 21 -38.03 -39.49 26.29
CA ALA A 21 -38.96 -38.93 25.32
C ALA A 21 -38.68 -37.45 25.09
N LEU A 22 -38.50 -36.67 26.16
CA LEU A 22 -38.17 -35.24 26.07
C LEU A 22 -36.81 -35.00 25.41
N GLY A 23 -35.81 -35.80 25.76
CA GLY A 23 -34.48 -35.75 25.15
C GLY A 23 -34.55 -36.01 23.65
N SER A 24 -35.26 -37.06 23.22
CA SER A 24 -35.43 -37.36 21.80
C SER A 24 -36.14 -36.25 21.03
N LEU A 25 -37.12 -35.59 21.67
CA LEU A 25 -37.85 -34.47 21.08
C LEU A 25 -36.97 -33.22 20.90
N LEU A 26 -36.02 -32.99 21.82
CA LEU A 26 -35.12 -31.83 21.80
C LEU A 26 -33.86 -32.03 20.93
N VAL A 27 -33.40 -33.26 20.71
CA VAL A 27 -32.19 -33.52 19.91
C VAL A 27 -32.34 -33.05 18.47
N VAL A 28 -33.50 -33.28 17.84
CA VAL A 28 -33.75 -32.89 16.44
C VAL A 28 -33.62 -31.37 16.21
N PRO A 29 -34.31 -30.49 16.94
CA PRO A 29 -34.17 -29.04 16.74
C PRO A 29 -32.76 -28.53 17.06
N ILE A 30 -32.05 -29.13 18.03
CA ILE A 30 -30.66 -28.75 18.36
C ILE A 30 -29.71 -29.11 17.21
N LEU A 31 -29.85 -30.31 16.63
CA LEU A 31 -29.02 -30.72 15.49
C LEU A 31 -29.30 -29.85 14.25
N ASN A 32 -30.56 -29.49 14.00
CA ASN A 32 -30.92 -28.57 12.92
C ASN A 32 -30.32 -27.17 13.14
N LEU A 33 -30.36 -26.67 14.38
CA LEU A 33 -29.74 -25.40 14.74
C LEU A 33 -28.22 -25.45 14.56
N ALA A 34 -27.56 -26.53 14.99
CA ALA A 34 -26.12 -26.72 14.84
C ALA A 34 -25.71 -26.79 13.36
N SER A 35 -26.44 -27.53 12.53
CA SER A 35 -26.23 -27.61 11.08
C SER A 35 -26.36 -26.23 10.42
N THR A 36 -27.41 -25.49 10.77
CA THR A 36 -27.62 -24.12 10.27
C THR A 36 -26.49 -23.18 10.69
N SER A 37 -26.02 -23.29 11.93
CA SER A 37 -24.92 -22.48 12.46
C SER A 37 -23.60 -22.76 11.74
N LEU A 38 -23.29 -24.03 11.45
CA LEU A 38 -22.10 -24.42 10.69
C LEU A 38 -22.13 -23.87 9.25
N ASN A 39 -23.26 -24.04 8.56
CA ASN A 39 -23.44 -23.51 7.21
C ASN A 39 -23.30 -21.98 7.19
N TYR A 40 -23.86 -21.31 8.20
CA TYR A 40 -23.76 -19.86 8.32
C TYR A 40 -22.31 -19.39 8.51
N HIS A 41 -21.54 -20.05 9.39
CA HIS A 41 -20.12 -19.74 9.57
C HIS A 41 -19.31 -19.97 8.30
N GLN A 42 -19.53 -21.08 7.59
CA GLN A 42 -18.84 -21.36 6.33
C GLN A 42 -19.13 -20.30 5.26
N VAL A 43 -20.38 -19.83 5.17
CA VAL A 43 -20.75 -18.75 4.24
C VAL A 43 -20.07 -17.43 4.63
N ILE A 44 -20.06 -17.07 5.91
CA ILE A 44 -19.38 -15.85 6.37
C ILE A 44 -17.89 -15.94 6.08
N GLU A 45 -17.22 -17.00 6.52
CA GLU A 45 -15.78 -17.19 6.33
C GLU A 45 -15.42 -17.12 4.85
N ARG A 46 -16.18 -17.81 4.00
CA ARG A 46 -15.99 -17.75 2.55
C ARG A 46 -16.11 -16.33 2.03
N ASN A 47 -17.18 -15.61 2.37
CA ASN A 47 -17.41 -14.24 1.89
C ASN A 47 -16.32 -13.27 2.38
N THR A 48 -15.89 -13.40 3.64
CA THR A 48 -14.80 -12.60 4.21
C THR A 48 -13.50 -12.84 3.44
N LEU A 49 -13.16 -14.10 3.16
CA LEU A 49 -11.95 -14.44 2.40
C LEU A 49 -12.03 -13.98 0.93
N GLU A 50 -13.20 -14.05 0.27
CA GLU A 50 -13.38 -13.51 -1.09
C GLU A 50 -13.21 -12.00 -1.12
N THR A 51 -13.80 -11.30 -0.15
CA THR A 51 -13.69 -9.84 -0.08
C THR A 51 -12.25 -9.41 0.15
N TYR A 52 -11.54 -10.06 1.08
CA TYR A 52 -10.12 -9.81 1.33
C TYR A 52 -9.25 -10.07 0.08
N ALA A 53 -9.52 -11.17 -0.64
CA ALA A 53 -8.80 -11.50 -1.86
C ALA A 53 -9.08 -10.48 -2.99
N ALA A 54 -10.33 -10.05 -3.15
CA ALA A 54 -10.69 -9.03 -4.12
C ALA A 54 -10.05 -7.67 -3.77
N ASP A 55 -10.05 -7.29 -2.49
CA ASP A 55 -9.44 -6.05 -2.00
C ASP A 55 -7.91 -6.04 -2.24
N SER A 56 -7.25 -7.17 -1.97
CA SER A 56 -5.83 -7.34 -2.31
C SER A 56 -5.54 -7.13 -3.79
N GLY A 57 -6.47 -7.48 -4.68
CA GLY A 57 -6.34 -7.20 -6.12
C GLY A 57 -6.51 -5.72 -6.47
N VAL A 58 -7.32 -4.97 -5.71
CA VAL A 58 -7.40 -3.51 -5.86
C VAL A 58 -6.09 -2.86 -5.42
N GLU A 59 -5.53 -3.26 -4.28
CA GLU A 59 -4.25 -2.75 -3.78
C GLU A 59 -3.09 -3.06 -4.73
N TYR A 60 -3.07 -4.26 -5.33
CA TYR A 60 -2.09 -4.59 -6.37
C TYR A 60 -2.21 -3.64 -7.57
N ALA A 61 -3.42 -3.46 -8.10
CA ALA A 61 -3.64 -2.55 -9.23
C ALA A 61 -3.23 -1.11 -8.88
N LEU A 62 -3.54 -0.66 -7.66
CA LEU A 62 -3.16 0.66 -7.19
C LEU A 62 -1.64 0.84 -7.14
N CYS A 63 -0.91 -0.18 -6.68
CA CYS A 63 0.56 -0.19 -6.66
C CYS A 63 1.14 -0.11 -8.09
N GLU A 64 0.67 -0.95 -9.01
CA GLU A 64 1.13 -0.93 -10.41
C GLU A 64 0.85 0.40 -11.10
N LEU A 65 -0.37 0.94 -10.93
CA LEU A 65 -0.75 2.24 -11.47
C LEU A 65 0.04 3.38 -10.82
N GLY A 66 0.37 3.29 -9.53
CA GLY A 66 1.16 4.29 -8.81
C GLY A 66 2.62 4.32 -9.26
N ASN A 67 3.20 3.15 -9.54
CA ASN A 67 4.58 3.02 -10.00
C ASN A 67 4.76 3.44 -11.47
N ASN A 68 3.78 3.11 -12.33
CA ASN A 68 3.87 3.33 -13.78
C ASN A 68 2.58 3.95 -14.37
N PRO A 69 2.14 5.14 -13.93
CA PRO A 69 0.82 5.68 -14.27
C PRO A 69 0.60 5.89 -15.78
N GLY A 70 1.65 6.30 -16.51
CA GLY A 70 1.55 6.56 -17.95
C GLY A 70 1.49 5.29 -18.82
N GLN A 71 1.93 4.14 -18.31
CA GLN A 71 1.95 2.89 -19.08
C GLN A 71 0.52 2.41 -19.40
N TYR A 72 -0.41 2.61 -18.47
CA TYR A 72 -1.76 2.05 -18.55
C TYR A 72 -2.82 3.01 -19.12
N GLU A 73 -2.40 4.18 -19.62
CA GLU A 73 -3.34 5.11 -20.28
C GLU A 73 -3.77 4.60 -21.67
N GLY A 74 -2.92 3.82 -22.33
CA GLY A 74 -3.18 3.20 -23.64
C GLY A 74 -3.34 1.68 -23.61
N GLU A 75 -2.94 1.03 -22.51
CA GLU A 75 -2.97 -0.42 -22.35
C GLU A 75 -3.73 -0.79 -21.08
N LEU A 76 -4.63 -1.77 -21.17
CA LEU A 76 -5.39 -2.24 -20.02
C LEU A 76 -4.47 -3.07 -19.11
N LEU A 77 -4.37 -2.69 -17.83
CA LEU A 77 -3.75 -3.56 -16.82
C LEU A 77 -4.63 -4.79 -16.65
N GLN A 78 -4.09 -5.98 -16.87
CA GLN A 78 -4.79 -7.24 -16.62
C GLN A 78 -3.86 -8.22 -15.92
N GLU A 79 -4.26 -8.70 -14.75
CA GLU A 79 -3.46 -9.65 -13.98
C GLU A 79 -4.32 -10.69 -13.28
N THR A 80 -3.75 -11.87 -13.06
CA THR A 80 -4.40 -12.98 -12.34
C THR A 80 -3.42 -13.63 -11.37
N PHE A 81 -3.84 -13.77 -10.11
CA PHE A 81 -3.07 -14.49 -9.10
C PHE A 81 -3.97 -15.15 -8.06
N ILE A 82 -3.37 -15.87 -7.11
CA ILE A 82 -4.09 -16.62 -6.07
C ILE A 82 -3.85 -16.00 -4.70
N VAL A 83 -4.93 -15.71 -3.96
CA VAL A 83 -4.91 -15.27 -2.55
C VAL A 83 -5.90 -16.11 -1.76
N ASN A 84 -5.46 -16.74 -0.68
CA ASN A 84 -6.30 -17.58 0.20
C ASN A 84 -7.12 -18.64 -0.58
N ASP A 85 -6.45 -19.35 -1.50
CA ASP A 85 -7.04 -20.35 -2.40
C ASP A 85 -8.13 -19.79 -3.35
N ARG A 86 -8.13 -18.47 -3.60
CA ARG A 86 -9.06 -17.81 -4.53
C ARG A 86 -8.31 -17.26 -5.72
N THR A 87 -8.86 -17.47 -6.91
CA THR A 87 -8.36 -16.85 -8.13
C THR A 87 -8.85 -15.42 -8.17
N VAL A 88 -7.93 -14.46 -8.13
CA VAL A 88 -8.21 -13.02 -8.24
C VAL A 88 -7.90 -12.59 -9.66
N ASN A 89 -8.89 -12.04 -10.35
CA ASN A 89 -8.73 -11.47 -11.69
C ASN A 89 -8.89 -9.96 -11.58
N ILE A 90 -7.91 -9.23 -12.10
CA ILE A 90 -7.83 -7.78 -11.98
C ILE A 90 -7.81 -7.19 -13.38
N THR A 91 -8.57 -6.11 -13.54
CA THR A 91 -8.47 -5.23 -14.70
C THR A 91 -8.43 -3.79 -14.25
N ALA A 92 -7.58 -2.95 -14.84
CA ALA A 92 -7.68 -1.50 -14.70
C ALA A 92 -7.81 -0.82 -16.07
N GLU A 93 -8.88 -0.05 -16.23
CA GLU A 93 -9.21 0.67 -17.45
C GLU A 93 -9.05 2.18 -17.24
N TYR A 94 -8.36 2.85 -18.15
CA TYR A 94 -8.23 4.29 -18.15
C TYR A 94 -9.50 4.97 -18.69
N LEU A 95 -10.08 5.87 -17.90
CA LEU A 95 -11.30 6.60 -18.26
C LEU A 95 -11.03 8.05 -18.70
N GLY A 96 -9.76 8.47 -18.77
CA GLY A 96 -9.37 9.86 -19.03
C GLY A 96 -9.19 10.68 -17.74
N ASN A 97 -8.57 11.87 -17.87
CA ASN A 97 -8.31 12.79 -16.76
C ASN A 97 -7.59 12.16 -15.56
N SER A 98 -6.67 11.23 -15.83
CA SER A 98 -5.95 10.48 -14.79
C SER A 98 -6.84 9.58 -13.92
N ILE A 99 -8.05 9.24 -14.36
CA ILE A 99 -8.98 8.37 -13.65
C ILE A 99 -8.88 6.95 -14.21
N PHE A 100 -8.72 5.97 -13.33
CA PHE A 100 -8.74 4.55 -13.63
C PHE A 100 -9.92 3.88 -12.94
N LYS A 101 -10.61 3.00 -13.65
CA LYS A 101 -11.56 2.04 -13.07
C LYS A 101 -10.84 0.72 -12.86
N ILE A 102 -10.64 0.35 -11.60
CA ILE A 102 -10.10 -0.94 -11.19
C ILE A 102 -11.29 -1.87 -10.92
N THR A 103 -11.26 -3.06 -11.49
CA THR A 103 -12.20 -4.16 -11.20
C THR A 103 -11.38 -5.35 -10.74
N SER A 104 -11.65 -5.83 -9.53
CA SER A 104 -10.99 -7.00 -8.95
C SER A 104 -12.05 -8.04 -8.57
N THR A 105 -11.95 -9.24 -9.15
CA THR A 105 -12.90 -10.33 -8.93
C THR A 105 -12.19 -11.53 -8.33
N ALA A 106 -12.47 -11.83 -7.06
CA ALA A 106 -12.02 -13.05 -6.40
C ALA A 106 -13.06 -14.16 -6.58
N THR A 107 -12.62 -15.32 -7.07
CA THR A 107 -13.47 -16.47 -7.37
C THR A 107 -13.03 -17.72 -6.60
N THR A 108 -14.01 -18.50 -6.13
CA THR A 108 -13.83 -19.85 -5.56
C THR A 108 -14.14 -20.95 -6.55
N ASP A 109 -13.59 -22.13 -6.27
CA ASP A 109 -14.00 -23.40 -6.90
C ASP A 109 -15.50 -23.73 -6.72
N SER A 110 -16.15 -23.11 -5.73
CA SER A 110 -17.59 -23.28 -5.45
C SER A 110 -18.50 -22.42 -6.34
N ASN A 111 -17.97 -21.76 -7.38
CA ASN A 111 -18.65 -20.76 -8.22
C ASN A 111 -19.18 -19.53 -7.44
N SER A 112 -18.68 -19.30 -6.23
CA SER A 112 -18.90 -18.06 -5.49
C SER A 112 -17.82 -17.06 -5.86
N SER A 113 -18.20 -15.81 -6.05
CA SER A 113 -17.31 -14.73 -6.43
C SER A 113 -17.70 -13.42 -5.79
N THR A 114 -16.70 -12.62 -5.45
CA THR A 114 -16.87 -11.24 -5.00
C THR A 114 -16.11 -10.33 -5.95
N THR A 115 -16.78 -9.28 -6.44
CA THR A 115 -16.17 -8.25 -7.30
C THR A 115 -16.17 -6.92 -6.57
N ILE A 116 -15.01 -6.26 -6.54
CA ILE A 116 -14.85 -4.89 -6.07
C ILE A 116 -14.52 -4.02 -7.28
N GLU A 117 -15.25 -2.92 -7.43
CA GLU A 117 -14.95 -1.86 -8.38
C GLU A 117 -14.49 -0.62 -7.63
N SER A 118 -13.36 -0.04 -8.04
CA SER A 118 -12.81 1.18 -7.48
C SER A 118 -12.48 2.18 -8.58
N TYR A 119 -12.71 3.45 -8.31
CA TYR A 119 -12.36 4.56 -9.21
C TYR A 119 -11.29 5.39 -8.53
N VAL A 120 -10.09 5.37 -9.08
CA VAL A 120 -8.93 6.05 -8.50
C VAL A 120 -8.43 7.12 -9.46
N LYS A 121 -8.06 8.27 -8.92
CA LYS A 121 -7.40 9.33 -9.70
C LYS A 121 -5.92 9.30 -9.39
N ILE A 122 -5.10 8.83 -10.33
CA ILE A 122 -3.65 8.76 -10.18
C ILE A 122 -3.03 9.98 -10.83
N THR A 123 -2.79 11.02 -10.04
CA THR A 123 -2.08 12.20 -10.55
C THR A 123 -0.59 11.94 -10.36
N ALA A 124 0.11 11.59 -11.44
CA ALA A 124 1.55 11.56 -11.44
C ALA A 124 2.05 12.99 -11.22
N GLY A 125 2.63 13.27 -10.05
CA GLY A 125 3.33 14.52 -9.82
C GLY A 125 4.65 14.48 -10.58
N THR A 126 4.65 14.84 -11.87
CA THR A 126 5.91 15.16 -12.56
C THR A 126 6.34 16.55 -12.10
N PHE A 127 7.44 16.63 -11.36
CA PHE A 127 8.10 17.91 -11.15
C PHE A 127 8.82 18.24 -12.46
N GLU A 128 8.21 19.08 -13.29
CA GLU A 128 8.87 19.63 -14.49
C GLU A 128 9.99 20.63 -14.12
N ASN A 129 10.14 20.95 -12.83
CA ASN A 129 11.13 21.87 -12.33
C ASN A 129 12.50 21.19 -12.19
N SER A 130 13.55 21.91 -12.61
CA SER A 130 14.94 21.53 -12.38
C SER A 130 15.33 21.50 -10.90
N VAL A 131 14.70 22.35 -10.07
CA VAL A 131 14.87 22.33 -8.60
C VAL A 131 13.50 22.50 -7.93
N THR A 132 13.18 21.66 -6.95
CA THR A 132 11.93 21.76 -6.17
C THR A 132 12.23 21.67 -4.68
N ALA A 133 11.91 22.73 -3.93
CA ALA A 133 11.81 22.73 -2.47
C ALA A 133 10.33 22.64 -2.08
N THR A 134 9.92 21.48 -1.56
CA THR A 134 8.52 21.13 -1.32
C THR A 134 7.91 21.86 -0.13
N SER A 135 8.74 22.14 0.87
CA SER A 135 8.40 22.93 2.04
C SER A 135 9.63 23.75 2.44
N GLY A 136 9.46 25.05 2.63
CA GLY A 136 10.52 25.96 3.05
C GLY A 136 11.23 26.71 1.92
N ASP A 137 12.18 27.54 2.33
CA ASP A 137 12.95 28.41 1.45
C ASP A 137 14.03 27.64 0.67
N LEU A 138 14.36 28.11 -0.52
CA LEU A 138 15.46 27.62 -1.34
C LEU A 138 16.56 28.68 -1.39
N TYR A 139 17.80 28.30 -1.08
CA TYR A 139 18.97 29.16 -1.14
C TYR A 139 19.95 28.61 -2.16
N LEU A 140 20.29 29.40 -3.18
CA LEU A 140 21.22 29.03 -4.25
C LEU A 140 22.38 30.03 -4.26
N GLU A 141 23.59 29.51 -4.12
CA GLU A 141 24.83 30.29 -4.13
C GLU A 141 25.76 29.75 -5.23
N ASP A 142 26.38 30.64 -6.00
CA ASP A 142 27.34 30.31 -7.07
C ASP A 142 26.87 29.20 -8.04
N SER A 143 25.58 29.19 -8.37
CA SER A 143 24.91 28.11 -9.11
C SER A 143 24.34 28.55 -10.46
N SER A 144 24.33 27.66 -11.45
CA SER A 144 23.66 27.88 -12.75
C SER A 144 22.64 26.78 -13.00
N ILE A 145 21.35 27.12 -12.99
CA ILE A 145 20.24 26.19 -13.21
C ILE A 145 19.64 26.42 -14.59
N ASP A 146 19.61 25.36 -15.40
CA ASP A 146 18.96 25.38 -16.71
C ASP A 146 17.56 24.73 -16.64
N GLY A 147 16.55 25.53 -16.26
CA GLY A 147 15.15 25.12 -16.16
C GLY A 147 14.43 25.72 -14.95
N ASP A 148 13.19 25.26 -14.72
CA ASP A 148 12.28 25.87 -13.75
C ASP A 148 12.67 25.56 -12.30
N VAL A 149 12.39 26.48 -11.38
CA VAL A 149 12.68 26.37 -9.95
C VAL A 149 11.41 26.59 -9.17
N TYR A 150 11.14 25.72 -8.19
CA TYR A 150 10.00 25.83 -7.31
C TYR A 150 10.43 25.80 -5.84
N ALA A 151 9.84 26.67 -5.03
CA ALA A 151 9.93 26.61 -3.57
C ALA A 151 8.55 26.80 -2.91
N GLY A 152 8.28 26.00 -1.88
CA GLY A 152 7.14 26.20 -0.99
C GLY A 152 7.30 27.43 -0.10
N GLY A 153 8.52 27.94 0.06
CA GLY A 153 8.87 29.23 0.65
C GLY A 153 9.44 30.19 -0.40
N SER A 154 10.38 31.04 0.02
CA SER A 154 11.10 31.98 -0.84
C SER A 154 12.29 31.34 -1.55
N VAL A 155 12.71 31.90 -2.69
CA VAL A 155 13.92 31.53 -3.43
C VAL A 155 14.91 32.67 -3.33
N THR A 156 16.07 32.43 -2.73
CA THR A 156 17.16 33.41 -2.63
C THR A 156 18.32 32.99 -3.53
N LEU A 157 18.68 33.86 -4.47
CA LEU A 157 19.83 33.68 -5.35
C LEU A 157 20.98 34.59 -4.91
N LYS A 158 22.16 34.02 -4.70
CA LYS A 158 23.43 34.73 -4.49
C LYS A 158 24.41 34.30 -5.56
N ASP A 159 24.85 35.23 -6.41
CA ASP A 159 25.80 34.95 -7.49
C ASP A 159 25.38 33.75 -8.37
N SER A 160 24.07 33.53 -8.50
CA SER A 160 23.46 32.38 -9.17
C SER A 160 22.52 32.83 -10.30
N GLN A 161 22.36 31.98 -11.31
CA GLN A 161 21.48 32.23 -12.45
C GLN A 161 20.50 31.06 -12.67
N VAL A 162 19.26 31.39 -13.03
CA VAL A 162 18.21 30.44 -13.39
C VAL A 162 17.67 30.86 -14.77
N THR A 163 17.68 29.96 -15.75
CA THR A 163 17.15 30.25 -17.10
C THR A 163 15.63 30.05 -17.20
N GLY A 164 15.06 29.23 -16.32
CA GLY A 164 13.62 28.96 -16.27
C GLY A 164 12.84 29.85 -15.30
N THR A 165 11.59 29.46 -15.07
CA THR A 165 10.63 30.16 -14.22
C THR A 165 10.89 29.85 -12.76
N ILE A 166 10.95 30.89 -11.92
CA ILE A 166 11.01 30.74 -10.46
C ILE A 166 9.59 30.87 -9.89
N THR A 167 9.14 29.84 -9.16
CA THR A 167 7.87 29.81 -8.43
C THR A 167 8.15 29.77 -6.94
N GLU A 168 7.70 30.79 -6.21
CA GLU A 168 7.82 30.91 -4.76
C GLU A 168 6.46 30.75 -4.08
N TYR A 169 6.47 30.37 -2.79
CA TYR A 169 5.27 30.23 -1.95
C TYR A 169 4.20 29.33 -2.55
N GLY A 170 4.60 28.37 -3.37
CA GLY A 170 3.66 27.41 -3.91
C GLY A 170 3.21 26.45 -2.81
N THR A 171 1.96 26.00 -2.88
CA THR A 171 1.52 24.82 -2.14
C THR A 171 1.50 23.65 -3.10
N LEU A 172 2.52 22.80 -3.05
CA LEU A 172 2.49 21.49 -3.70
C LEU A 172 1.93 20.52 -2.66
N GLU A 173 0.71 20.03 -2.89
CA GLU A 173 0.25 18.84 -2.20
C GLU A 173 0.93 17.64 -2.83
N PHE A 174 1.94 17.13 -2.12
CA PHE A 174 2.51 15.83 -2.43
C PHE A 174 1.45 14.80 -2.08
N SER A 175 1.10 13.93 -3.04
CA SER A 175 0.73 12.58 -2.64
C SER A 175 1.89 12.02 -1.82
N LEU A 176 1.60 11.34 -0.72
CA LEU A 176 2.64 10.70 0.10
C LEU A 176 3.52 9.86 -0.83
N ILE A 177 4.70 10.38 -1.18
CA ILE A 177 5.65 9.63 -2.00
C ILE A 177 6.04 8.44 -1.14
N ASP A 178 5.79 7.24 -1.64
CA ASP A 178 6.42 6.06 -1.06
C ASP A 178 7.93 6.20 -1.25
N ILE A 179 8.62 6.51 -0.17
CA ILE A 179 10.07 6.70 -0.15
C ILE A 179 10.81 5.37 -0.14
N GLU A 180 10.13 4.25 0.10
CA GLU A 180 10.77 2.95 0.29
C GLU A 180 11.42 2.43 -1.01
N PRO A 181 10.81 2.52 -2.20
CA PRO A 181 11.46 2.14 -3.46
C PRO A 181 12.78 2.89 -3.70
N TYR A 182 12.79 4.22 -3.52
CA TYR A 182 13.99 5.05 -3.68
C TYR A 182 15.08 4.71 -2.68
N LYS A 183 14.69 4.38 -1.44
CA LYS A 183 15.59 3.92 -0.40
C LYS A 183 16.19 2.54 -0.73
N GLN A 184 15.40 1.60 -1.26
CA GLN A 184 15.88 0.29 -1.68
C GLN A 184 16.84 0.39 -2.88
N GLU A 185 16.54 1.27 -3.85
CA GLU A 185 17.44 1.53 -4.97
C GLU A 185 18.78 2.11 -4.49
N ALA A 186 18.75 3.11 -3.60
CA ALA A 186 19.96 3.66 -2.98
C ALA A 186 20.77 2.60 -2.21
N LEU A 187 20.10 1.72 -1.46
CA LEU A 187 20.73 0.60 -0.74
C LEU A 187 21.37 -0.41 -1.71
N SER A 188 20.77 -0.67 -2.86
CA SER A 188 21.31 -1.58 -3.89
C SER A 188 22.66 -1.08 -4.44
N GLY A 189 22.85 0.24 -4.45
CA GLY A 189 24.10 0.88 -4.83
C GLY A 189 25.16 0.92 -3.72
N GLY A 190 24.80 0.53 -2.49
CA GLY A 190 25.67 0.42 -1.33
C GLY A 190 25.57 1.59 -0.34
N THR A 191 26.04 1.34 0.88
CA THR A 191 25.91 2.26 2.02
C THR A 191 27.21 3.01 2.32
N ILE A 192 27.08 4.30 2.59
CA ILE A 192 28.13 5.19 3.13
C ILE A 192 27.73 5.50 4.57
N GLU A 193 28.56 5.04 5.51
CA GLU A 193 28.36 5.30 6.93
C GLU A 193 28.85 6.71 7.30
N GLY A 194 27.99 7.47 7.96
CA GLY A 194 28.26 8.85 8.38
C GLY A 194 28.02 9.87 7.28
N ASN A 195 28.63 11.05 7.44
CA ASN A 195 28.41 12.19 6.55
C ASN A 195 29.27 12.08 5.30
N LEU A 196 28.70 12.40 4.13
CA LEU A 196 29.43 12.51 2.88
C LEU A 196 29.65 13.99 2.55
N VAL A 197 30.92 14.41 2.45
CA VAL A 197 31.28 15.77 2.06
C VAL A 197 32.03 15.71 0.73
N LEU A 198 31.45 16.30 -0.31
CA LEU A 198 32.05 16.44 -1.63
C LEU A 198 32.64 17.84 -1.75
N GLY A 199 33.96 17.93 -1.98
CA GLY A 199 34.70 19.16 -2.25
C GLY A 199 35.03 19.32 -3.74
N THR A 200 36.00 20.17 -4.06
CA THR A 200 36.42 20.47 -5.46
C THR A 200 36.63 19.22 -6.35
N GLY A 201 36.29 19.35 -7.64
CA GLY A 201 36.48 18.32 -8.67
C GLY A 201 35.19 17.63 -9.11
N THR A 202 35.33 16.59 -9.96
CA THR A 202 34.20 15.85 -10.50
C THR A 202 33.94 14.56 -9.73
N HIS A 203 32.71 14.36 -9.25
CA HIS A 203 32.29 13.19 -8.48
C HIS A 203 31.11 12.49 -9.18
N ASN A 204 31.07 11.17 -9.16
CA ASN A 204 29.89 10.40 -9.56
C ASN A 204 29.16 9.94 -8.30
N LEU A 205 27.89 10.28 -8.16
CA LEU A 205 27.08 9.97 -6.99
C LEU A 205 25.84 9.18 -7.41
N GLY A 206 25.52 8.11 -6.69
CA GLY A 206 24.34 7.30 -6.97
C GLY A 206 24.60 6.05 -7.84
N PRO A 207 23.83 4.96 -7.65
CA PRO A 207 22.93 4.76 -6.51
C PRO A 207 23.73 4.64 -5.20
N LYS A 208 23.33 5.33 -4.12
CA LYS A 208 24.01 5.32 -2.81
C LYS A 208 23.09 5.68 -1.65
N TYR A 209 23.19 4.93 -0.55
CA TYR A 209 22.53 5.22 0.73
C TYR A 209 23.51 5.85 1.72
N ILE A 210 23.20 6.99 2.32
CA ILE A 210 24.06 7.75 3.23
C ILE A 210 23.38 7.83 4.60
N THR A 211 24.03 7.35 5.66
CA THR A 211 23.46 7.36 7.04
C THR A 211 23.63 8.70 7.77
N GLY A 212 24.40 9.62 7.19
CA GLY A 212 24.59 11.00 7.65
C GLY A 212 23.97 12.04 6.71
N TYR A 213 24.53 13.26 6.70
CA TYR A 213 24.18 14.28 5.72
C TYR A 213 25.04 14.15 4.45
N LEU A 214 24.51 14.60 3.32
CA LEU A 214 25.28 14.88 2.11
C LEU A 214 25.56 16.38 2.06
N LYS A 215 26.84 16.77 2.01
CA LYS A 215 27.25 18.16 1.81
C LYS A 215 28.04 18.31 0.51
N ILE A 216 27.61 19.21 -0.36
CA ILE A 216 28.32 19.52 -1.61
C ILE A 216 28.80 20.97 -1.50
N HIS A 217 30.11 21.19 -1.50
CA HIS A 217 30.70 22.53 -1.38
C HIS A 217 31.93 22.64 -2.28
N GLU A 218 32.33 23.87 -2.62
CA GLU A 218 33.54 24.22 -3.38
C GLU A 218 33.58 23.63 -4.81
N GLU A 219 33.25 24.39 -5.86
CA GLU A 219 33.41 24.05 -7.30
C GLU A 219 33.22 22.56 -7.71
N ALA A 220 32.39 21.83 -6.98
CA ALA A 220 32.24 20.38 -7.11
C ALA A 220 31.23 20.10 -8.21
N THR A 221 31.62 19.32 -9.21
CA THR A 221 30.70 18.84 -10.25
C THR A 221 30.24 17.43 -9.89
N VAL A 222 28.99 17.26 -9.49
CA VAL A 222 28.43 15.95 -9.16
C VAL A 222 27.58 15.45 -10.32
N THR A 223 27.94 14.29 -10.87
CA THR A 223 27.14 13.57 -11.86
C THR A 223 26.33 12.49 -11.16
N MET A 224 25.00 12.57 -11.26
CA MET A 224 24.09 11.61 -10.64
C MET A 224 23.97 10.36 -11.51
N GLY A 225 24.50 9.23 -11.04
CA GLY A 225 24.45 7.92 -11.70
C GLY A 225 23.27 7.04 -11.27
N GLY A 226 22.46 7.50 -10.32
CA GLY A 226 21.29 6.79 -9.80
C GLY A 226 20.75 7.45 -8.53
N THR A 227 19.77 6.80 -7.87
CA THR A 227 19.13 7.36 -6.67
C THR A 227 20.09 7.49 -5.50
N THR A 228 20.19 8.70 -4.94
CA THR A 228 20.94 8.96 -3.70
C THR A 228 19.98 9.29 -2.58
N TYR A 229 20.10 8.57 -1.46
CA TYR A 229 19.23 8.74 -0.30
C TYR A 229 20.07 9.11 0.92
N SER A 230 19.74 10.22 1.58
CA SER A 230 20.38 10.71 2.81
C SER A 230 19.36 10.68 3.95
N THR A 231 19.71 10.07 5.09
CA THR A 231 18.81 10.02 6.26
C THR A 231 18.72 11.36 7.00
N ASN A 232 19.69 12.26 6.79
CA ASN A 232 19.67 13.62 7.34
C ASN A 232 19.59 14.66 6.21
N GLN A 233 19.63 15.94 6.58
CA GLN A 233 19.60 17.06 5.65
C GLN A 233 20.67 16.94 4.55
N VAL A 234 20.34 17.43 3.36
CA VAL A 234 21.32 17.71 2.30
C VAL A 234 21.71 19.18 2.47
N LEU A 235 23.02 19.45 2.55
CA LEU A 235 23.62 20.75 2.91
C LEU A 235 24.54 21.31 1.83
#